data_AF-A0A926X4G6-F1
#
_entry.id   AF-A0A926X4G6-F1
#
_cell.length_a   1.000
_cell.length_b   1.000
_cell.length_c   1.000
_cell.angle_alpha   90.00
_cell.angle_beta   90.00
_cell.angle_gamma   90.00
#
_symmetry.space_group_name_H-M   'P 1'
#
loop_
_entity.id
_entity.type
_entity.pdbx_description
1 polymer ?
#
loop_
_entity_poly.entity_id
_entity_poly.type
_entity_poly.pdbx_seq_one_letter_code
_entity_poly.pdbx_strand_id
1 'polypeptide(L)'
;MKHKRSKVLLLALLNSLADFDGELSEDAKLLLDELSQRSNIIPPLYADVFLLPRSATCADLVKRIRSLSQKQIAIASYAFQIFRFYEQILRVNTAETSPQQQAAYASQLEKVRLSVARTKVALAESFGQGIENHYNDL
;
A
#
# COMPACT_ATOMS: atom_id res chain seq x y z
N MET A 1 14.07 4.30 19.49
CA MET A 1 14.65 4.87 18.25
C MET A 1 14.42 4.01 17.00
N LYS A 2 14.59 2.68 17.04
CA LYS A 2 14.44 1.79 15.87
C LYS A 2 13.08 1.89 15.14
N HIS A 3 11.96 1.99 15.86
CA HIS A 3 10.60 2.15 15.29
C HIS A 3 10.41 3.43 14.46
N LYS A 4 10.94 4.59 14.93
CA LYS A 4 10.85 5.86 14.19
C LYS A 4 11.63 5.76 12.87
N ARG A 5 12.81 5.13 12.90
CA ARG A 5 13.63 4.86 11.70
C ARG A 5 12.93 3.91 10.71
N SER A 6 12.26 2.86 11.18
CA SER A 6 11.50 1.95 10.30
C SER A 6 10.37 2.68 9.55
N LYS A 7 9.65 3.60 10.19
CA LYS A 7 8.62 4.41 9.52
C LYS A 7 9.19 5.31 8.43
N VAL A 8 10.35 5.93 8.67
CA VAL A 8 11.03 6.77 7.68
C VAL A 8 11.50 5.94 6.48
N LEU A 9 12.09 4.76 6.73
CA LEU A 9 12.53 3.86 5.66
C LEU A 9 11.36 3.31 4.83
N LEU A 10 10.24 2.98 5.48
CA LEU A 10 9.04 2.53 4.79
C LEU A 10 8.43 3.64 3.91
N LEU A 11 8.53 4.91 4.31
CA LEU A 11 8.10 6.04 3.48
C LEU A 11 9.07 6.30 2.32
N ALA A 12 10.38 6.23 2.58
CA ALA A 12 11.41 6.40 1.56
C ALA A 12 11.32 5.30 0.49
N LEU A 13 11.10 4.04 0.90
CA LEU A 13 10.94 2.92 -0.01
C LEU A 13 9.79 3.19 -0.98
N LEU A 14 8.65 3.63 -0.48
CA LEU A 14 7.46 3.86 -1.30
C LEU A 14 7.60 5.02 -2.28
N ASN A 15 8.23 6.12 -1.87
CA ASN A 15 8.53 7.20 -2.82
C ASN A 15 9.40 6.66 -3.96
N SER A 16 10.41 5.87 -3.62
CA SER A 16 11.27 5.22 -4.60
C SER A 16 10.52 4.24 -5.52
N LEU A 17 9.53 3.51 -4.99
CA LEU A 17 8.66 2.62 -5.78
C LEU A 17 7.64 3.38 -6.66
N ALA A 18 7.29 4.61 -6.30
CA ALA A 18 6.32 5.43 -7.01
C ALA A 18 6.94 6.26 -8.15
N ASP A 19 8.23 6.58 -8.06
CA ASP A 19 8.93 7.43 -9.02
C ASP A 19 9.42 6.67 -10.27
N PHE A 20 9.34 5.33 -10.30
CA PHE A 20 10.05 4.50 -11.30
C PHE A 20 9.22 3.46 -12.06
N ASP A 21 7.93 3.71 -12.36
CA ASP A 21 7.09 2.80 -13.17
C ASP A 21 7.18 1.30 -12.78
N GLY A 22 7.46 1.02 -11.50
CA GLY A 22 7.64 -0.33 -10.95
C GLY A 22 9.08 -0.87 -10.89
N GLU A 23 10.09 -0.16 -11.41
CA GLU A 23 11.50 -0.54 -11.24
C GLU A 23 12.00 -0.28 -9.82
N LEU A 24 12.73 -1.26 -9.28
CA LEU A 24 13.46 -1.08 -8.04
C LEU A 24 14.75 -0.31 -8.33
N SER A 25 14.75 0.99 -8.06
CA SER A 25 15.98 1.79 -8.07
C SER A 25 17.04 1.21 -7.10
N GLU A 26 18.31 1.56 -7.29
CA GLU A 26 19.37 1.14 -6.35
C GLU A 26 19.10 1.64 -4.91
N ASP A 27 18.52 2.83 -4.77
CA ASP A 27 18.08 3.36 -3.47
C ASP A 27 16.97 2.50 -2.86
N ALA A 28 16.00 2.05 -3.67
CA ALA A 28 14.95 1.13 -3.22
C ALA A 28 15.55 -0.21 -2.75
N LYS A 29 16.56 -0.73 -3.45
CA LYS A 29 17.24 -1.98 -3.06
C LYS A 29 17.94 -1.85 -1.71
N LEU A 30 18.68 -0.76 -1.49
CA LEU A 30 19.34 -0.47 -0.21
C LEU A 30 18.32 -0.34 0.94
N LEU A 31 17.19 0.31 0.68
CA LEU A 31 16.10 0.44 1.66
C LEU A 31 15.45 -0.91 1.97
N LEU A 32 15.27 -1.77 0.96
CA LEU A 32 14.76 -3.13 1.15
C LEU A 32 15.73 -3.98 1.98
N ASP A 33 17.04 -3.88 1.75
CA ASP A 33 18.04 -4.58 2.55
C ASP A 33 18.01 -4.13 4.02
N GLU A 34 17.92 -2.82 4.28
CA GLU A 34 17.82 -2.32 5.65
C GLU A 34 16.50 -2.72 6.33
N LEU A 35 15.39 -2.81 5.58
CA LEU A 35 14.09 -3.25 6.07
C LEU A 35 14.03 -4.76 6.30
N SER A 36 14.80 -5.56 5.55
CA SER A 36 14.81 -7.03 5.63
C SER A 36 15.21 -7.56 7.01
N GLN A 37 16.03 -6.80 7.73
CA GLN A 37 16.52 -7.17 9.06
C GLN A 37 15.63 -6.68 10.20
N ARG A 38 14.48 -6.07 9.89
CA ARG A 38 13.59 -5.44 10.89
C ARG A 38 12.33 -6.27 11.13
N SER A 39 12.07 -6.56 12.39
CA SER A 39 10.86 -7.27 12.86
C SER A 39 9.71 -6.34 13.23
N ASN A 40 9.79 -5.05 12.93
CA ASN A 40 8.71 -4.12 13.25
C ASN A 40 7.48 -4.44 12.40
N ILE A 41 6.30 -4.48 13.03
CA ILE A 41 5.01 -4.60 12.36
C ILE A 41 4.82 -3.41 11.40
N ILE A 42 4.40 -3.70 10.16
CA ILE A 42 4.14 -2.66 9.16
C ILE A 42 2.82 -1.95 9.45
N PRO A 43 2.66 -0.68 9.04
CA PRO A 43 1.39 -0.01 9.19
C PRO A 43 0.27 -0.74 8.40
N PRO A 44 -0.98 -0.73 8.91
CA PRO A 44 -2.13 -1.38 8.29
C PRO A 44 -2.24 -1.16 6.78
N LEU A 45 -2.03 0.07 6.32
CA LEU A 45 -2.03 0.46 4.92
C LEU A 45 -1.10 -0.39 4.02
N TYR A 46 0.11 -0.69 4.52
CA TYR A 46 1.09 -1.49 3.77
C TYR A 46 0.63 -2.94 3.66
N ALA A 47 0.06 -3.47 4.74
CA ALA A 47 -0.50 -4.81 4.73
C ALA A 47 -1.65 -4.94 3.71
N ASP A 48 -2.52 -3.93 3.63
CA ASP A 48 -3.63 -3.91 2.67
C ASP A 48 -3.17 -3.83 1.21
N VAL A 49 -2.15 -3.01 0.93
CA VAL A 49 -1.62 -2.87 -0.45
C VAL A 49 -0.91 -4.13 -0.93
N PHE A 50 -0.14 -4.78 -0.05
CA PHE A 50 0.68 -5.95 -0.42
C PHE A 50 -0.01 -7.30 -0.15
N LEU A 51 -1.28 -7.29 0.25
CA LEU A 51 -2.09 -8.45 0.65
C LEU A 51 -1.40 -9.31 1.72
N LEU A 52 -0.91 -8.65 2.76
CA LEU A 52 -0.24 -9.29 3.89
C LEU A 52 -1.16 -9.33 5.12
N PRO A 53 -0.96 -10.29 6.04
CA PRO A 53 -1.64 -10.30 7.34
C PRO A 53 -1.37 -9.01 8.12
N ARG A 54 -2.30 -8.59 8.99
CA ARG A 54 -2.13 -7.41 9.87
C ARG A 54 -0.93 -7.54 10.83
N SER A 55 -0.48 -8.76 11.11
CA SER A 55 0.70 -9.06 11.92
C SER A 55 2.02 -9.01 11.15
N ALA A 56 1.98 -8.74 9.84
CA ALA A 56 3.18 -8.76 8.99
C ALA A 56 4.22 -7.73 9.43
N THR A 57 5.48 -8.14 9.31
CA THR A 57 6.66 -7.34 9.67
C THR A 57 7.30 -6.69 8.45
N CYS A 58 8.27 -5.80 8.67
CA CYS A 58 9.05 -5.20 7.60
C CYS A 58 9.77 -6.28 6.76
N ALA A 59 10.26 -7.34 7.39
CA ALA A 59 10.86 -8.48 6.70
C ALA A 59 9.86 -9.20 5.78
N ASP A 60 8.62 -9.41 6.25
CA ASP A 60 7.55 -10.03 5.44
C ASP A 60 7.19 -9.17 4.23
N LEU A 61 7.13 -7.85 4.43
CA LEU A 61 6.92 -6.88 3.35
C LEU A 61 8.04 -6.94 2.30
N VAL A 62 9.31 -6.97 2.73
CA VAL A 62 10.45 -7.07 1.82
C VAL A 62 10.40 -8.37 1.03
N LYS A 63 10.14 -9.50 1.70
CA LYS A 63 9.98 -10.80 1.05
C LYS A 63 8.86 -10.75 0.00
N ARG A 64 7.74 -10.11 0.34
CA ARG A 64 6.62 -9.95 -0.58
C ARG A 64 7.00 -9.11 -1.79
N ILE A 65 7.59 -7.92 -1.59
CA ILE A 65 8.00 -7.04 -2.70
C ILE A 65 8.98 -7.76 -3.65
N ARG A 66 9.97 -8.49 -3.11
CA ARG A 66 10.92 -9.25 -3.93
C ARG A 66 10.31 -10.41 -4.71
N SER A 67 9.14 -10.91 -4.28
CA SER A 67 8.40 -11.97 -4.99
C SER A 67 7.52 -11.44 -6.13
N LEU A 68 7.30 -10.12 -6.20
CA LEU A 68 6.45 -9.51 -7.19
C LEU A 68 7.24 -9.19 -8.46
N SER A 69 6.57 -9.32 -9.61
CA SER A 69 7.05 -8.76 -10.86
C SER A 69 7.04 -7.24 -10.82
N GLN A 70 7.85 -6.60 -11.67
CA GLN A 70 7.89 -5.15 -11.85
C GLN A 70 6.50 -4.54 -12.10
N LYS A 71 5.68 -5.20 -12.93
CA LYS A 71 4.28 -4.79 -13.19
C LYS A 71 3.43 -4.81 -11.91
N GLN A 72 3.57 -5.84 -11.08
CA GLN A 72 2.85 -5.95 -9.82
C GLN A 72 3.32 -4.89 -8.80
N ILE A 73 4.61 -4.57 -8.80
CA ILE A 73 5.17 -3.48 -7.98
C ILE A 73 4.58 -2.14 -8.41
N ALA A 74 4.52 -1.85 -9.72
CA ALA A 74 3.88 -0.62 -10.23
C ALA A 74 2.42 -0.48 -9.80
N ILE A 75 1.65 -1.58 -9.91
CA ILE A 75 0.25 -1.63 -9.48
C ILE A 75 0.13 -1.37 -7.97
N ALA A 76 1.03 -1.95 -7.16
CA ALA A 76 1.09 -1.73 -5.71
C ALA A 76 1.38 -0.26 -5.37
N SER A 77 2.36 0.35 -6.06
CA SER A 77 2.73 1.76 -5.87
C SER A 77 1.56 2.70 -6.15
N TYR A 78 0.85 2.47 -7.26
CA TYR A 78 -0.34 3.25 -7.59
C TYR A 78 -1.46 3.07 -6.56
N ALA A 79 -1.70 1.83 -6.14
CA ALA A 79 -2.71 1.53 -5.12
C ALA A 79 -2.41 2.21 -3.78
N PHE A 80 -1.14 2.25 -3.39
CA PHE A 80 -0.71 2.93 -2.18
C PHE A 80 -1.04 4.44 -2.21
N GLN A 81 -0.84 5.12 -3.35
CA GLN A 81 -1.17 6.55 -3.48
C GLN A 81 -2.67 6.80 -3.25
N ILE A 82 -3.54 5.96 -3.83
CA ILE A 82 -5.00 6.05 -3.66
C ILE A 82 -5.37 5.85 -2.18
N PHE A 83 -4.82 4.81 -1.54
CA PHE A 83 -5.17 4.50 -0.17
C PHE A 83 -4.60 5.53 0.83
N ARG A 84 -3.41 6.07 0.58
CA ARG A 84 -2.84 7.18 1.36
C ARG A 84 -3.71 8.43 1.26
N PHE A 85 -4.18 8.76 0.05
CA PHE A 85 -5.10 9.88 -0.15
C PHE A 85 -6.41 9.64 0.62
N TYR A 86 -6.93 8.42 0.61
CA TYR A 86 -8.10 8.03 1.40
C TYR A 86 -7.87 8.18 2.91
N GLU A 87 -6.72 7.78 3.45
CA GLU A 87 -6.43 8.02 4.87
C GLU A 87 -6.32 9.51 5.20
N GLN A 88 -5.78 10.32 4.29
CA GLN A 88 -5.67 11.77 4.48
C GLN A 88 -7.04 12.44 4.48
N ILE A 89 -7.91 12.10 3.52
CA ILE A 89 -9.23 12.70 3.44
C ILE A 89 -10.04 12.35 4.69
N LEU A 90 -9.98 11.10 5.18
CA LEU A 90 -10.66 10.67 6.41
C LEU A 90 -10.23 11.41 7.69
N ARG A 91 -9.03 12.00 7.70
CA ARG A 91 -8.50 12.76 8.86
C ARG A 91 -8.92 14.24 8.85
N VAL A 92 -9.56 14.71 7.79
CA VAL A 92 -10.05 16.10 7.72
C VAL A 92 -11.16 16.28 8.75
N ASN A 93 -10.98 17.22 9.68
CA ASN A 93 -12.03 17.62 10.60
C ASN A 93 -12.99 18.58 9.88
N THR A 94 -14.24 18.14 9.68
CA THR A 94 -15.28 18.93 9.01
C THR A 94 -16.25 19.61 9.99
N ALA A 95 -15.96 19.59 11.29
CA ALA A 95 -16.84 20.15 12.31
C ALA A 95 -17.08 21.66 12.18
N GLU A 96 -16.11 22.40 11.62
CA GLU A 96 -16.16 23.86 11.49
C GLU A 96 -16.40 24.35 10.04
N THR A 97 -16.76 23.45 9.12
CA THR A 97 -16.96 23.79 7.70
C THR A 97 -18.41 24.10 7.35
N SER A 98 -18.64 24.91 6.31
CA SER A 98 -20.00 25.27 5.88
C SER A 98 -20.76 24.06 5.30
N PRO A 99 -22.11 24.07 5.28
CA PRO A 99 -22.90 22.95 4.73
C PRO A 99 -22.54 22.58 3.28
N GLN A 100 -22.18 23.57 2.46
CA GLN A 100 -21.73 23.36 1.08
C GLN A 100 -20.37 22.66 1.01
N GLN A 101 -19.45 22.99 1.91
CA GLN A 101 -18.15 22.32 2.03
C GLN A 101 -18.29 20.90 2.55
N GLN A 102 -19.22 20.65 3.49
CA GLN A 102 -19.53 19.30 3.97
C GLN A 102 -20.08 18.41 2.85
N ALA A 103 -21.01 18.93 2.03
CA ALA A 103 -21.56 18.19 0.89
C ALA A 103 -20.50 17.89 -0.18
N ALA A 104 -19.63 18.87 -0.49
CA ALA A 104 -18.51 18.68 -1.41
C ALA A 104 -17.51 17.62 -0.90
N TYR A 105 -17.18 17.68 0.40
CA TYR A 105 -16.31 16.70 1.05
C TYR A 105 -16.91 15.29 1.02
N ALA A 106 -18.21 15.15 1.34
CA ALA A 106 -18.90 13.85 1.29
C ALA A 106 -18.89 13.26 -0.14
N SER A 107 -19.11 14.09 -1.16
CA SER A 107 -19.03 13.69 -2.57
C SER A 107 -17.61 13.23 -2.97
N GLN A 108 -16.57 13.96 -2.54
CA GLN A 108 -15.19 13.56 -2.76
C GLN A 108 -14.85 12.25 -2.04
N LEU A 109 -15.24 12.12 -0.77
CA LEU A 109 -15.02 10.92 0.02
C LEU A 109 -15.62 9.68 -0.64
N GLU A 110 -16.83 9.78 -1.19
CA GLU A 110 -17.48 8.66 -1.85
C GLU A 110 -16.77 8.23 -3.15
N LYS A 111 -16.30 9.20 -3.95
CA LYS A 111 -15.46 8.91 -5.13
C LYS A 111 -14.17 8.19 -4.75
N VAL A 112 -13.54 8.60 -3.66
CA VAL A 112 -12.31 7.97 -3.17
C VAL A 112 -12.60 6.57 -2.63
N ARG A 113 -13.70 6.36 -1.89
CA ARG A 113 -14.10 5.02 -1.43
C ARG A 113 -14.29 4.05 -2.58
N LEU A 114 -14.97 4.48 -3.65
CA LEU A 114 -15.15 3.66 -4.84
C LEU A 114 -13.82 3.34 -5.52
N SER A 115 -12.91 4.33 -5.61
CA SER A 115 -11.55 4.13 -6.13
C SER A 115 -10.79 3.09 -5.31
N VAL A 116 -10.78 3.23 -3.97
CA VAL A 116 -10.16 2.28 -3.04
C VAL A 116 -10.72 0.87 -3.23
N ALA A 117 -12.05 0.72 -3.32
CA ALA A 117 -12.70 -0.58 -3.51
C ALA A 117 -12.26 -1.25 -4.82
N ARG A 118 -12.26 -0.51 -5.94
CA ARG A 118 -11.80 -1.01 -7.24
C ARG A 118 -10.33 -1.40 -7.22
N THR A 119 -9.49 -0.56 -6.61
CA THR A 119 -8.06 -0.83 -6.46
C THR A 119 -7.79 -2.06 -5.61
N LYS A 120 -8.56 -2.31 -4.53
CA LYS A 120 -8.46 -3.55 -3.75
C LYS A 120 -8.74 -4.80 -4.60
N VAL A 121 -9.78 -4.75 -5.43
CA VAL A 121 -10.12 -5.85 -6.35
C VAL A 121 -8.99 -6.05 -7.36
N ALA A 122 -8.52 -4.97 -8.00
CA ALA A 122 -7.44 -5.05 -8.97
C ALA A 122 -6.11 -5.58 -8.37
N LEU A 123 -5.81 -5.22 -7.11
CA LEU A 123 -4.67 -5.78 -6.38
C LEU A 123 -4.84 -7.29 -6.13
N ALA A 124 -6.01 -7.71 -5.68
CA ALA A 124 -6.33 -9.11 -5.45
C ALA A 124 -6.21 -9.94 -6.74
N GLU A 125 -6.70 -9.44 -7.87
CA GLU A 125 -6.57 -10.09 -9.17
C GLU A 125 -5.11 -10.15 -9.64
N SER A 126 -4.40 -9.03 -9.54
CA SER A 126 -3.00 -8.92 -9.99
C SER A 126 -2.06 -9.80 -9.18
N PHE A 127 -2.38 -10.05 -7.91
CA PHE A 127 -1.55 -10.85 -7.00
C PHE A 127 -2.07 -12.29 -6.84
N GLY A 128 -3.33 -12.55 -7.20
CA GLY A 128 -4.05 -13.81 -7.04
C GLY A 128 -3.90 -14.79 -8.21
N GLN A 129 -3.34 -14.38 -9.35
CA GLN A 129 -2.98 -15.30 -10.44
C GLN A 129 -1.87 -16.32 -10.09
N GLY A 130 -1.42 -16.39 -8.83
CA GLY A 130 -0.53 -17.43 -8.30
C GLY A 130 -1.16 -18.34 -7.24
N ILE A 131 -2.47 -18.23 -6.98
CA ILE A 131 -3.23 -19.26 -6.26
C ILE A 131 -4.08 -19.94 -7.32
N GLU A 132 -3.46 -20.90 -8.02
CA GLU A 132 -4.19 -21.81 -8.88
C GLU A 132 -5.39 -22.38 -8.13
N ASN A 133 -6.54 -22.33 -8.81
CA ASN A 133 -7.68 -23.17 -8.54
C ASN A 133 -7.26 -24.65 -8.65
N HIS A 134 -6.65 -25.20 -7.60
CA HIS A 134 -6.39 -26.64 -7.45
C HIS A 134 -7.36 -27.26 -6.44
N TYR A 135 -8.64 -26.89 -6.54
CA TYR A 135 -9.74 -27.63 -5.94
C TYR A 135 -10.87 -27.74 -6.97
N ASN A 136 -10.67 -28.64 -7.92
CA ASN A 136 -11.73 -29.37 -8.63
C ASN A 136 -11.07 -30.52 -9.38
N ASP A 137 -10.58 -31.49 -8.63
CA ASP A 137 -10.34 -32.86 -9.08
C ASP A 137 -10.47 -33.76 -7.84
N LEU A 138 -11.71 -33.91 -7.36
CA LEU A 138 -12.21 -35.06 -6.60
C LEU A 138 -13.72 -35.14 -6.77
#